data_AF-A0A5S9M6H3-F1
#
_entry.id   AF-A0A5S9M6H3-F1
#
_cell.length_a   1.000
_cell.length_b   1.000
_cell.length_c   1.000
_cell.angle_alpha   90.00
_cell.angle_beta   90.00
_cell.angle_gamma   90.00
#
_symmetry.space_group_name_H-M   'P 1'
#
loop_
_entity.id
_entity.type
_entity.pdbx_description
1 polymer ?
#
loop_
_entity_poly.entity_id
_entity_poly.type
_entity_poly.pdbx_seq_one_letter_code
_entity_poly.pdbx_strand_id
1 'polypeptide(L)'
;MTVHIIADSAADLPLSYYDEHNITLIPLRVLLGEQEFEDLITIEPKQVFDAMRQGASPKTSQASPNRIKETFVSAAQTHTSAIYVAFFFIRAFRYIPDSCDDGKRSEGRIP
;
A
#
# COMPACT_ATOMS: atom_id res chain seq x y z
N MET A 1 -25.51 -4.60 20.66
CA MET A 1 -25.07 -3.76 19.54
C MET A 1 -24.14 -4.59 18.70
N THR A 2 -24.41 -4.70 17.40
CA THR A 2 -23.53 -5.38 16.45
C THR A 2 -22.68 -4.32 15.76
N VAL A 3 -21.37 -4.58 15.66
CA VAL A 3 -20.42 -3.67 15.01
C VAL A 3 -19.84 -4.38 13.79
N HIS A 4 -19.83 -3.71 12.65
CA HIS A 4 -19.22 -4.20 11.42
C HIS A 4 -17.72 -3.91 11.41
N ILE A 5 -16.90 -4.88 11.02
CA ILE A 5 -15.44 -4.70 10.97
C ILE A 5 -15.00 -4.46 9.53
N ILE A 6 -14.16 -3.45 9.38
CA ILE A 6 -13.45 -3.12 8.14
C ILE A 6 -11.96 -3.21 8.46
N ALA A 7 -11.19 -3.84 7.58
CA ALA A 7 -9.73 -3.90 7.68
C ALA A 7 -9.11 -3.79 6.29
N ASP A 8 -7.86 -3.38 6.22
CA ASP A 8 -7.10 -3.32 4.96
C ASP A 8 -6.20 -4.55 4.76
N SER A 9 -5.66 -4.72 3.56
CA SER A 9 -4.86 -5.90 3.22
C SER A 9 -3.58 -6.04 4.04
N ALA A 10 -3.08 -4.97 4.67
CA ALA A 10 -1.91 -5.02 5.54
C ALA A 10 -2.19 -5.58 6.95
N ALA A 11 -3.43 -6.04 7.22
CA ALA A 11 -3.72 -6.87 8.38
C ALA A 11 -3.16 -8.30 8.25
N ASP A 12 -2.65 -8.70 7.08
CA ASP A 12 -2.06 -10.02 6.78
C ASP A 12 -3.00 -11.21 7.11
N LEU A 13 -4.31 -10.98 7.08
CA LEU A 13 -5.32 -12.02 7.23
C LEU A 13 -5.53 -12.74 5.88
N PRO A 14 -5.78 -14.06 5.88
CA PRO A 14 -6.12 -14.77 4.65
C PRO A 14 -7.51 -14.34 4.15
N LEU A 15 -7.73 -14.33 2.83
CA LEU A 15 -9.04 -13.97 2.23
C LEU A 15 -10.22 -14.72 2.86
N SER A 16 -10.03 -16.01 3.17
CA SER A 16 -11.05 -16.84 3.80
C SER A 16 -11.52 -16.30 5.16
N TYR A 17 -10.64 -15.64 5.91
CA TYR A 17 -10.99 -15.05 7.21
C TYR A 17 -11.91 -13.84 7.05
N TYR A 18 -11.73 -13.05 5.97
CA TYR A 18 -12.64 -11.94 5.68
C TYR A 18 -14.05 -12.46 5.37
N ASP A 19 -14.13 -13.51 4.55
CA ASP A 19 -15.41 -14.11 4.16
C ASP A 19 -16.10 -14.79 5.36
N GLU A 20 -15.37 -15.58 6.14
CA GLU A 20 -15.89 -16.31 7.30
C GLU A 20 -16.46 -15.36 8.38
N HIS A 21 -15.80 -14.23 8.59
CA HIS A 21 -16.17 -13.27 9.63
C HIS A 21 -16.94 -12.05 9.13
N ASN A 22 -17.32 -12.03 7.84
CA ASN A 22 -18.00 -10.89 7.19
C ASN A 22 -17.26 -9.57 7.43
N ILE A 23 -15.94 -9.57 7.25
CA ILE A 23 -15.08 -8.39 7.37
C ILE A 23 -14.94 -7.75 5.98
N THR A 24 -15.15 -6.44 5.89
CA THR A 24 -14.90 -5.75 4.63
C THR A 24 -13.41 -5.48 4.44
N LEU A 25 -12.85 -5.99 3.34
CA LEU A 25 -11.47 -5.77 2.94
C LEU A 25 -11.32 -4.48 2.11
N ILE A 26 -10.40 -3.61 2.52
CA ILE A 26 -9.87 -2.51 1.69
C ILE A 26 -8.48 -2.93 1.16
N PRO A 27 -8.35 -3.32 -0.12
CA PRO A 27 -7.06 -3.71 -0.65
C PRO A 27 -6.13 -2.50 -0.79
N LEU A 28 -4.89 -2.65 -0.35
CA LEU A 28 -3.81 -1.73 -0.72
C LEU A 28 -3.34 -2.00 -2.14
N ARG A 29 -2.47 -1.14 -2.67
CA ARG A 29 -2.02 -1.21 -4.06
C ARG A 29 -0.56 -1.62 -4.15
N VAL A 30 -0.27 -2.52 -5.09
CA VAL A 30 1.08 -2.94 -5.48
C VAL A 30 1.35 -2.51 -6.91
N LEU A 31 2.38 -1.70 -7.11
CA LEU A 31 2.92 -1.35 -8.42
C LEU A 31 4.11 -2.25 -8.71
N LEU A 32 3.99 -3.08 -9.76
CA LEU A 32 5.05 -3.95 -10.24
C LEU A 32 5.34 -3.64 -11.71
N GLY A 33 6.50 -3.04 -11.98
CA GLY A 33 6.80 -2.45 -13.28
C GLY A 33 5.91 -1.23 -13.53
N GLU A 34 5.11 -1.29 -14.59
CA GLU A 34 4.12 -0.25 -14.96
C GLU A 34 2.68 -0.65 -14.60
N GLN A 35 2.49 -1.87 -14.07
CA GLN A 35 1.16 -2.39 -13.78
C GLN A 35 0.82 -2.28 -12.29
N GLU A 36 -0.42 -1.88 -12.03
CA GLU A 36 -1.01 -1.88 -10.70
C GLU A 36 -1.85 -3.10 -10.41
N PHE A 37 -1.79 -3.49 -9.14
CA PHE A 37 -2.54 -4.59 -8.59
C PHE A 37 -3.17 -4.17 -7.26
N GLU A 38 -4.31 -4.78 -6.95
CA GLU A 38 -4.94 -4.73 -5.64
C GLU A 38 -4.44 -5.94 -4.85
N ASP A 39 -3.80 -5.66 -3.73
CA ASP A 39 -3.24 -6.67 -2.84
C ASP A 39 -4.32 -7.64 -2.36
N LEU A 40 -4.00 -8.92 -2.35
CA LEU A 40 -4.91 -10.06 -2.11
C LEU A 40 -6.05 -10.22 -3.15
N ILE A 41 -6.34 -9.26 -4.03
CA ILE A 41 -7.44 -9.37 -5.01
C ILE A 41 -6.93 -9.75 -6.40
N THR A 42 -5.94 -9.01 -6.91
CA THR A 42 -5.41 -9.21 -8.27
C THR A 42 -3.94 -9.62 -8.28
N ILE A 43 -3.28 -9.66 -7.11
CA ILE A 43 -1.94 -10.19 -6.95
C ILE A 43 -1.80 -10.92 -5.61
N GLU A 44 -1.09 -12.05 -5.64
CA GLU A 44 -0.74 -12.80 -4.44
C GLU A 44 0.68 -12.48 -3.95
N PRO A 45 0.95 -12.60 -2.63
CA PRO A 45 2.28 -12.37 -2.06
C PRO A 45 3.37 -13.17 -2.77
N LYS A 46 3.08 -14.43 -3.18
CA LYS A 46 4.03 -15.27 -3.92
C LYS A 46 4.50 -14.62 -5.21
N GLN A 47 3.60 -14.03 -5.99
CA GLN A 47 3.94 -13.37 -7.25
C GLN A 47 4.85 -12.16 -7.02
N VAL A 48 4.57 -11.38 -5.97
CA VAL A 48 5.41 -10.25 -5.57
C VAL A 48 6.82 -10.73 -5.19
N PHE A 49 6.92 -11.75 -4.34
CA PHE A 49 8.22 -12.29 -3.92
C PHE A 49 9.00 -12.93 -5.08
N ASP A 50 8.33 -13.64 -5.98
CA ASP A 50 8.97 -14.24 -7.15
C ASP A 50 9.49 -13.15 -8.11
N ALA A 51 8.75 -12.07 -8.31
CA ALA A 51 9.22 -10.92 -9.08
C ALA A 51 10.42 -10.23 -8.41
N MET A 52 10.43 -10.09 -7.08
CA MET A 52 11.58 -9.57 -6.33
C MET A 52 12.83 -10.44 -6.51
N ARG A 53 12.69 -11.76 -6.48
CA ARG A 53 13.81 -12.70 -6.75
C ARG A 53 14.35 -12.57 -8.17
N GLN A 54 13.51 -12.16 -9.12
CA GLN A 54 13.89 -11.86 -10.50
C GLN A 54 14.46 -10.45 -10.68
N GLY A 55 14.59 -9.67 -9.61
CA GLY A 55 15.20 -8.32 -9.61
C GLY A 55 14.20 -7.17 -9.68
N ALA A 56 12.89 -7.42 -9.63
CA ALA A 56 11.89 -6.36 -9.61
C ALA A 56 11.91 -5.61 -8.26
N SER A 57 11.63 -4.31 -8.31
CA SER A 57 11.47 -3.45 -7.11
C SER A 57 10.00 -3.00 -7.00
N PRO A 58 9.11 -3.84 -6.45
CA PRO A 58 7.71 -3.47 -6.28
C PRO A 58 7.59 -2.25 -5.36
N LYS A 59 6.61 -1.40 -5.66
CA LYS A 59 6.24 -0.27 -4.80
C LYS A 59 4.83 -0.48 -4.28
N THR A 60 4.55 0.07 -3.11
CA THR A 60 3.21 0.06 -2.54
C THR A 60 2.67 1.47 -2.37
N SER A 61 1.35 1.56 -2.45
CA SER A 61 0.59 2.77 -2.14
C SER A 61 -0.67 2.43 -1.38
N GLN A 62 -1.20 3.43 -0.67
CA GLN A 62 -2.50 3.36 -0.02
C GLN A 62 -3.64 3.07 -1.01
N ALA A 63 -4.77 2.60 -0.49
CA ALA A 63 -6.02 2.54 -1.23
C ALA A 63 -6.41 3.95 -1.75
N SER A 64 -7.11 4.00 -2.88
CA SER A 64 -7.54 5.29 -3.43
C SER A 64 -8.58 5.96 -2.52
N PRO A 65 -8.63 7.30 -2.45
CA PRO A 65 -9.67 8.00 -1.70
C PRO A 65 -11.09 7.61 -2.12
N ASN A 66 -11.30 7.31 -3.41
CA ASN A 66 -12.59 6.84 -3.93
C ASN A 66 -12.95 5.46 -3.37
N ARG A 67 -12.01 4.50 -3.35
CA ARG A 67 -12.25 3.16 -2.79
C ARG A 67 -12.64 3.22 -1.32
N ILE A 68 -11.94 4.06 -0.55
CA ILE A 68 -12.25 4.30 0.87
C ILE A 68 -13.65 4.91 1.03
N LYS A 69 -13.96 5.94 0.23
CA LYS A 69 -15.28 6.59 0.23
C LYS A 69 -16.40 5.60 -0.09
N GLU A 70 -16.26 4.81 -1.14
CA GLU A 70 -17.24 3.80 -1.55
C GLU A 70 -17.48 2.78 -0.45
N THR A 71 -16.40 2.31 0.19
CA THR A 71 -16.48 1.36 1.31
C THR A 71 -17.27 1.94 2.48
N PHE A 72 -16.97 3.19 2.88
CA PHE A 72 -17.69 3.83 4.00
C PHE A 72 -19.12 4.22 3.65
N VAL A 73 -19.40 4.64 2.41
CA VAL A 73 -20.77 4.91 1.96
C VAL A 73 -21.61 3.64 1.98
N SER A 74 -21.06 2.53 1.49
CA SER A 74 -21.72 1.22 1.56
C SER A 74 -21.99 0.80 3.00
N ALA A 75 -21.01 0.93 3.89
CA ALA A 75 -21.19 0.65 5.32
C ALA A 75 -22.24 1.56 5.97
N ALA A 76 -22.30 2.84 5.59
CA ALA A 76 -23.29 3.78 6.13
C ALA A 76 -24.73 3.43 5.70
N GLN A 77 -24.93 2.91 4.49
CA GLN A 77 -26.24 2.52 3.97
C GLN A 77 -26.87 1.37 4.76
N THR A 78 -26.07 0.50 5.38
CA THR A 78 -26.57 -0.63 6.19
C THR A 78 -27.04 -0.20 7.59
N HIS A 79 -26.94 1.10 7.94
CA HIS A 79 -27.32 1.66 9.24
C HIS A 79 -26.66 0.94 10.45
N THR A 80 -25.51 0.31 10.22
CA THR A 80 -24.76 -0.43 11.24
C THR A 80 -23.50 0.34 11.62
N SER A 81 -23.17 0.40 12.91
CA SER A 81 -21.90 1.00 13.35
C SER A 81 -20.73 0.19 12.81
N ALA A 82 -19.73 0.86 12.22
CA ALA A 82 -18.54 0.20 11.68
C ALA A 82 -17.26 0.68 12.40
N ILE A 83 -16.31 -0.24 12.59
CA ILE A 83 -14.95 0.06 13.04
C ILE A 83 -13.98 -0.30 11.93
N TYR A 84 -13.16 0.68 11.53
CA TYR A 84 -12.06 0.46 10.60
C TYR A 84 -10.74 0.31 11.36
N VAL A 85 -10.16 -0.89 11.29
CA VAL A 85 -8.82 -1.19 11.82
C VAL A 85 -7.81 -0.93 10.69
N ALA A 86 -7.26 0.28 10.68
CA ALA A 86 -6.37 0.74 9.63
C ALA A 86 -4.90 0.42 9.92
N PHE A 87 -4.16 0.05 8.88
CA PHE A 87 -2.71 0.03 8.91
C PHE A 87 -2.13 1.44 9.00
N PHE A 88 -1.10 1.61 9.82
CA PHE A 88 -0.44 2.90 10.00
C PHE A 88 0.71 3.06 9.00
N PHE A 89 0.50 3.88 7.98
CA PHE A 89 1.51 4.14 6.94
C PHE A 89 2.40 5.34 7.32
N ILE A 90 3.61 5.10 7.85
CA ILE A 90 4.67 6.11 7.81
C ILE A 90 5.34 6.01 6.44
N ARG A 91 5.06 6.95 5.52
CA ARG A 91 6.11 7.32 4.57
C ARG A 91 7.01 8.32 5.27
N ALA A 92 8.25 7.93 5.49
CA ALA A 92 9.33 8.91 5.51
C ALA A 92 9.23 9.67 4.18
N PHE A 93 8.83 10.94 4.24
CA PHE A 93 9.17 11.88 3.18
C PHE A 93 10.68 11.69 2.96
N ARG A 94 11.07 11.18 1.79
CA ARG A 94 12.47 11.27 1.40
C ARG A 94 12.75 12.76 1.31
N TYR A 95 13.45 13.29 2.31
CA TYR A 95 14.22 14.50 2.12
C TYR A 95 15.09 14.23 0.90
N ILE A 96 14.83 14.93 -0.20
CA ILE A 96 15.74 14.97 -1.34
C ILE A 96 16.77 16.02 -0.92
N PRO A 97 17.97 15.64 -0.44
CA PRO A 97 19.05 16.62 -0.40
C PRO A 97 19.24 17.08 -1.85
N ASP A 98 19.22 18.39 -2.06
CA ASP A 98 19.58 19.00 -3.34
C ASP A 98 20.85 18.32 -3.84
N SER A 99 20.78 17.92 -5.11
CA SER A 99 21.87 17.35 -5.90
C SER A 99 23.19 18.05 -5.56
N CYS A 100 24.16 17.28 -5.07
CA CYS A 100 25.56 17.67 -5.10
C CYS A 100 25.88 18.16 -6.52
N ASP A 101 26.11 19.47 -6.60
CA ASP A 101 26.70 20.14 -7.74
C ASP A 101 28.05 19.45 -8.05
N ASP A 102 28.12 18.83 -9.22
CA ASP A 102 29.32 18.24 -9.81
C ASP A 102 30.31 19.36 -10.17
N GLY A 103 30.92 19.96 -9.16
CA GLY A 103 32.04 20.90 -9.30
C GLY A 103 33.33 20.16 -9.62
N LYS A 104 33.53 19.81 -10.89
CA LYS A 104 34.77 19.20 -11.40
C LYS A 104 36.00 20.08 -11.10
N ARG A 105 36.98 19.43 -10.45
CA ARG A 105 38.44 19.65 -10.42
C ARG A 105 39.02 20.80 -11.27
N SER A 106 39.85 21.61 -10.60
CA SER A 106 41.17 21.99 -11.13
C SER A 106 42.20 21.98 -10.00
N GLU A 107 42.98 20.90 -9.92
CA GLU A 107 44.22 20.84 -9.13
C GLU A 107 45.25 21.77 -9.75
N GLY A 108 45.41 22.96 -9.16
CA GLY A 108 46.53 23.84 -9.42
C GLY A 108 47.61 23.62 -8.36
N ARG A 109 48.64 22.83 -8.68
CA ARG A 109 49.96 22.96 -8.04
C ARG A 109 51.06 22.45 -8.95
N ILE A 110 51.84 23.38 -9.49
CA ILE A 110 53.24 23.18 -9.86
C ILE A 110 54.00 24.38 -9.29
N PRO A 111 55.11 24.21 -8.56
CA PRO A 111 56.21 25.17 -8.66
C PRO A 111 56.89 25.07 -10.03
#